data_AF-A0A8C5RJ77-F1
#
_entry.id   AF-A0A8C5RJ77-F1
#
_cell.length_a   1.000
_cell.length_b   1.000
_cell.length_c   1.000
_cell.angle_alpha   90.00
_cell.angle_beta   90.00
_cell.angle_gamma   90.00
#
_symmetry.space_group_name_H-M   'P 1'
#
loop_
_entity.id
_entity.type
_entity.pdbx_description
1 polymer ?
#
loop_
_entity_poly.entity_id
_entity_poly.type
_entity_poly.pdbx_seq_one_letter_code
_entity_poly.pdbx_strand_id
1 'polypeptide(L)'
;FLCFVISDDDFQLIQRNFMDKYYREFDDTEENKLVYTPIFNEYICLVEKYIEAKLLDRIPGFNMSAFTLQHKDEIAGDIFDMLLTFTDFLAFKEMFLDYRAEKEGRGLDLSAGLVVTPLSKPSRSPPQNSLWH
;
A
#
# COMPACT_ATOMS: atom_id res chain seq x y z
N PHE A 1 7.45 4.01 11.63
CA PHE A 1 6.95 5.39 11.53
C PHE A 1 6.28 5.62 10.18
N LEU A 2 6.93 5.27 9.08
CA LEU A 2 6.31 5.39 7.76
C LEU A 2 5.06 4.50 7.57
N CYS A 3 4.93 3.33 8.22
CA CYS A 3 3.66 2.58 8.18
C CYS A 3 2.48 3.39 8.74
N PHE A 4 2.75 4.26 9.73
CA PHE A 4 1.74 5.19 10.25
C PHE A 4 1.42 6.27 9.22
N VAL A 5 2.41 6.76 8.46
CA VAL A 5 2.21 7.70 7.35
C VAL A 5 1.41 7.06 6.20
N ILE A 6 1.61 5.77 5.94
CA ILE A 6 0.87 5.03 4.90
C ILE A 6 -0.57 4.76 5.34
N SER A 7 -0.77 4.38 6.59
CA SER A 7 -2.09 4.17 7.19
C SER A 7 -2.77 5.46 7.63
N ASP A 8 -2.17 6.61 7.36
CA ASP A 8 -2.73 7.93 7.68
C ASP A 8 -3.86 8.26 6.68
N ASP A 9 -5.04 8.58 7.19
CA ASP A 9 -6.23 8.83 6.38
C ASP A 9 -6.04 10.01 5.42
N ASP A 10 -5.27 11.04 5.81
CA ASP A 10 -4.99 12.18 4.96
C ASP A 10 -4.07 11.77 3.79
N PHE A 11 -3.07 10.92 4.06
CA PHE A 11 -2.21 10.39 2.99
C PHE A 11 -3.01 9.57 1.97
N GLN A 12 -3.87 8.67 2.47
CA GLN A 12 -4.75 7.86 1.63
C GLN A 12 -5.70 8.72 0.82
N LEU A 13 -6.24 9.81 1.39
CA LEU A 13 -7.08 10.76 0.67
C LEU A 13 -6.30 11.51 -0.42
N ILE A 14 -5.11 12.01 -0.11
CA ILE A 14 -4.26 12.72 -1.08
C ILE A 14 -3.86 11.77 -2.22
N GLN A 15 -3.48 10.53 -1.91
CA GLN A 15 -3.13 9.52 -2.89
C GLN A 15 -4.34 9.19 -3.78
N ARG A 16 -5.53 8.99 -3.21
CA ARG A 16 -6.77 8.79 -3.99
C ARG A 16 -7.09 9.97 -4.90
N ASN A 17 -6.98 11.20 -4.41
CA ASN A 17 -7.22 12.39 -5.22
C ASN A 17 -6.21 12.51 -6.38
N PHE A 18 -4.95 12.14 -6.13
CA PHE A 18 -3.93 12.09 -7.17
C PHE A 18 -4.25 11.00 -8.21
N MET A 19 -4.67 9.82 -7.76
CA MET A 19 -5.09 8.71 -8.62
C MET A 19 -6.29 9.10 -9.49
N ASP A 20 -7.33 9.69 -8.90
CA ASP A 20 -8.53 10.15 -9.62
C ASP A 20 -8.21 11.15 -10.75
N LYS A 21 -7.14 11.94 -10.60
CA LYS A 21 -6.69 12.89 -11.62
C LYS A 21 -6.07 12.21 -12.83
N TYR A 22 -5.34 11.10 -12.64
CA TYR A 22 -4.47 10.52 -13.66
C TYR A 22 -4.79 9.07 -14.07
N TYR A 23 -5.76 8.40 -13.42
CA TYR A 23 -6.02 6.97 -13.66
C TYR A 23 -6.34 6.60 -15.12
N ARG A 24 -6.88 7.54 -15.90
CA ARG A 24 -7.19 7.33 -17.32
C ARG A 24 -5.97 7.35 -18.24
N GLU A 25 -4.89 7.97 -17.78
CA GLU A 25 -3.64 8.04 -18.54
C GLU A 25 -2.94 6.68 -18.57
N PHE A 26 -3.12 5.86 -17.52
CA PHE A 26 -2.47 4.56 -17.38
C PHE A 26 -3.22 3.43 -18.08
N ASP A 27 -2.49 2.63 -18.85
CA ASP A 27 -2.96 1.41 -19.50
C ASP A 27 -2.03 0.21 -19.27
N ASP A 28 -2.63 -0.97 -19.40
CA ASP A 28 -2.00 -2.28 -19.19
C ASP A 28 -1.20 -2.72 -20.43
N THR A 29 -0.48 -1.79 -21.05
CA THR A 29 0.46 -2.09 -22.14
C THR A 29 1.89 -2.12 -21.62
N GLU A 30 2.73 -2.98 -22.20
CA GLU A 30 4.16 -3.02 -21.86
C GLU A 30 4.87 -1.70 -22.23
N GLU A 31 4.43 -1.02 -23.28
CA GLU A 31 4.97 0.28 -23.68
C GLU A 31 4.56 1.38 -22.69
N ASN A 32 5.54 2.14 -22.19
CA ASN A 32 5.31 3.26 -21.29
C ASN A 32 5.07 4.55 -22.08
N LYS A 33 4.00 5.27 -21.74
CA LYS A 33 3.72 6.58 -22.33
C LYS A 33 4.69 7.62 -21.80
N LEU A 34 5.07 8.59 -22.65
CA LEU A 34 5.91 9.72 -22.26
C LEU A 34 5.30 10.55 -21.11
N VAL A 35 3.97 10.53 -20.97
CA VAL A 35 3.27 11.23 -19.88
C VAL A 35 3.45 10.57 -18.51
N TYR A 36 3.90 9.31 -18.45
CA TYR A 36 4.11 8.63 -17.16
C TYR A 36 5.25 9.26 -16.35
N THR A 37 6.32 9.71 -17.01
CA THR A 37 7.46 10.35 -16.33
C THR A 37 7.08 11.63 -15.56
N PRO A 38 6.42 12.64 -16.17
CA PRO A 38 6.03 13.84 -15.42
C PRO A 38 5.00 13.54 -14.32
N ILE A 39 4.07 12.59 -14.54
CA ILE A 39 3.09 12.19 -13.50
C ILE A 39 3.81 11.51 -12.34
N PHE A 40 4.76 10.61 -12.62
CA PHE A 40 5.55 9.95 -11.60
C PHE A 40 6.37 10.95 -10.78
N ASN A 41 7.04 11.91 -11.42
CA ASN A 41 7.76 12.95 -10.70
C ASN A 41 6.84 13.82 -9.82
N GLU A 42 5.63 14.14 -10.29
CA GLU A 42 4.62 14.84 -9.47
C GLU A 42 4.23 14.01 -8.23
N TYR A 43 4.09 12.68 -8.39
CA TYR A 43 3.81 11.76 -7.30
C TYR A 43 4.96 11.70 -6.28
N ILE A 44 6.21 11.57 -6.74
CA ILE A 44 7.38 11.56 -5.85
C ILE A 44 7.44 12.85 -5.03
N CYS A 45 7.30 14.01 -5.68
CA CYS A 45 7.28 15.29 -4.98
C CYS A 45 6.13 15.39 -3.95
N LEU A 46 4.97 14.80 -4.25
CA LEU A 46 3.83 14.79 -3.34
C LEU A 46 4.11 13.93 -2.10
N VAL A 47 4.63 12.72 -2.29
CA VAL A 47 4.97 11.79 -1.20
C VAL A 47 6.10 12.35 -0.36
N GLU A 48 7.16 12.87 -0.98
CA GLU A 48 8.32 13.45 -0.30
C GLU A 48 7.90 14.63 0.60
N LYS A 49 7.11 15.57 0.08
CA LYS A 49 6.60 16.71 0.86
C LYS A 49 5.73 16.27 2.03
N TYR A 50 4.90 15.24 1.84
CA TYR A 50 4.03 14.73 2.89
C TYR A 50 4.84 14.11 4.05
N ILE A 51 5.84 13.30 3.69
CA ILE A 51 6.73 12.64 4.65
C ILE A 51 7.56 13.68 5.39
N GLU A 52 8.12 14.65 4.68
CA GLU A 52 8.88 15.75 5.28
C GLU A 52 8.03 16.53 6.29
N ALA A 53 6.79 16.90 5.92
CA ALA A 53 5.89 17.62 6.81
C ALA A 53 5.56 16.83 8.09
N LYS A 54 5.26 15.52 7.96
CA LYS A 54 4.97 14.66 9.12
C LYS A 54 6.20 14.42 10.01
N LEU A 55 7.40 14.38 9.42
CA LEU A 55 8.64 14.27 10.19
C LEU A 55 8.95 15.55 10.95
N LEU A 56 8.77 16.72 10.31
CA LEU A 56 8.96 18.03 10.94
C LEU A 56 7.97 18.28 12.09
N ASP A 57 6.71 17.91 11.91
CA ASP A 57 5.67 18.08 12.94
C ASP A 57 5.97 17.24 14.20
N ARG A 58 6.54 16.05 14.01
CA ARG A 58 6.86 15.13 15.11
C ARG A 58 8.22 15.38 15.75
N ILE A 59 9.19 15.88 14.99
CA ILE A 59 10.57 16.10 15.43
C ILE A 59 10.93 17.56 15.17
N PRO A 60 10.79 18.44 16.19
CA PRO A 60 11.19 19.84 16.08
C PRO A 60 12.68 19.95 15.74
N GLY A 61 13.01 20.66 14.65
CA GLY A 61 14.39 20.81 14.18
C GLY A 61 14.89 19.65 13.30
N PHE A 62 14.01 18.76 12.86
CA PHE A 62 14.35 17.75 11.85
C PHE A 62 14.82 18.42 10.55
N ASN A 63 15.87 17.84 9.95
CA ASN A 63 16.42 18.30 8.69
C ASN A 63 16.54 17.11 7.72
N MET A 64 15.76 17.15 6.64
CA MET A 64 15.70 16.06 5.65
C MET A 64 17.04 15.84 4.93
N SER A 65 17.81 16.91 4.69
CA SER A 65 19.15 16.81 4.09
C SER A 65 20.16 16.14 5.03
N ALA A 66 20.07 16.40 6.34
CA ALA A 66 20.88 15.71 7.34
C ALA A 66 20.46 14.25 7.48
N PHE A 67 19.16 13.95 7.44
CA PHE A 67 18.62 12.59 7.53
C PHE A 67 19.07 11.70 6.37
N THR A 68 19.01 12.21 5.14
CA THR A 68 19.47 11.51 3.93
C THR A 68 20.99 11.30 3.87
N LEU A 69 21.77 12.20 4.47
CA LEU A 69 23.23 12.07 4.57
C LEU A 69 23.69 11.14 5.70
N GLN A 70 23.00 11.14 6.84
CA GLN A 70 23.39 10.40 8.05
C GLN A 70 22.95 8.92 8.03
N HIS A 71 22.00 8.55 7.17
CA HIS A 71 21.38 7.22 7.19
C HIS A 71 21.64 6.39 5.94
N LYS A 72 22.63 6.77 5.12
CA LYS A 72 23.10 5.92 4.03
C LYS A 72 23.77 4.63 4.50
N ASP A 73 24.32 4.58 5.72
CA ASP A 73 25.12 3.45 6.19
C ASP A 73 24.60 2.70 7.43
N GLU A 74 23.80 3.30 8.34
CA GLU A 74 23.54 2.66 9.65
C GLU A 74 22.09 2.58 10.14
N ILE A 75 21.11 3.33 9.60
CA ILE A 75 19.78 3.39 10.23
C ILE A 75 18.67 3.10 9.22
N ALA A 76 18.15 1.87 9.37
CA ALA A 76 16.86 1.37 8.91
C ALA A 76 16.72 1.08 7.41
N GLY A 77 17.33 -0.03 6.97
CA GLY A 77 17.01 -0.70 5.71
C GLY A 77 15.50 -0.79 5.49
N ASP A 78 14.72 -1.29 6.46
CA ASP A 78 13.27 -1.41 6.34
C ASP A 78 12.51 -0.08 6.08
N ILE A 79 13.01 1.04 6.63
CA ILE A 79 12.38 2.36 6.43
C ILE A 79 12.73 2.87 5.04
N PHE A 80 13.99 2.75 4.62
CA PHE A 80 14.42 3.16 3.30
C PHE A 80 13.88 2.25 2.19
N ASP A 81 13.79 0.95 2.41
CA ASP A 81 13.19 -0.02 1.50
C ASP A 81 11.72 0.31 1.26
N MET A 82 11.00 0.73 2.30
CA MET A 82 9.62 1.17 2.16
C MET A 82 9.49 2.59 1.57
N LEU A 83 10.48 3.46 1.69
CA LEU A 83 10.54 4.69 0.88
C LEU A 83 10.83 4.35 -0.59
N LEU A 84 11.67 3.34 -0.82
CA LEU A 84 12.10 2.90 -2.13
C LEU A 84 10.91 2.36 -2.93
N THR A 85 9.95 1.68 -2.28
CA THR A 85 8.71 1.24 -2.95
C THR A 85 7.87 2.40 -3.49
N PHE A 86 7.87 3.58 -2.86
CA PHE A 86 7.21 4.77 -3.42
C PHE A 86 7.94 5.33 -4.64
N THR A 87 9.25 5.13 -4.70
CA THR A 87 10.11 5.52 -5.83
C THR A 87 10.26 4.43 -6.89
N ASP A 88 9.57 3.30 -6.75
CA ASP A 88 9.53 2.25 -7.76
C ASP A 88 8.44 2.57 -8.79
N PHE A 89 8.87 2.78 -10.03
CA PHE A 89 7.97 3.05 -11.13
C PHE A 89 7.03 1.88 -11.47
N LEU A 90 7.50 0.63 -11.31
CA LEU A 90 6.67 -0.55 -11.60
C LEU A 90 5.53 -0.67 -10.58
N ALA A 91 5.85 -0.57 -9.29
CA ALA A 91 4.84 -0.58 -8.22
C ALA A 91 3.87 0.60 -8.37
N PHE A 92 4.38 1.77 -8.76
CA PHE A 92 3.56 2.94 -9.06
C PHE A 92 2.59 2.71 -10.22
N LYS A 93 3.06 2.10 -11.31
CA LYS A 93 2.21 1.78 -12.46
C LYS A 93 1.15 0.75 -12.09
N GLU A 94 1.52 -0.32 -11.39
CA GLU A 94 0.57 -1.36 -10.92
C GLU A 94 -0.54 -0.75 -10.05
N MET A 95 -0.18 0.12 -9.10
CA MET A 95 -1.15 0.83 -8.27
C MET A 95 -2.19 1.62 -9.10
N PHE A 96 -1.76 2.28 -10.18
CA PHE A 96 -2.67 2.99 -11.08
C PHE A 96 -3.58 2.04 -11.88
N LEU A 97 -3.05 0.88 -12.30
CA LEU A 97 -3.82 -0.15 -13.01
C LEU A 97 -4.88 -0.78 -12.10
N ASP A 98 -4.52 -1.10 -10.86
CA ASP A 98 -5.42 -1.61 -9.83
C ASP A 98 -6.53 -0.61 -9.52
N TYR A 99 -6.17 0.67 -9.30
CA TYR A 99 -7.13 1.73 -9.04
C TYR A 99 -8.10 1.93 -10.20
N ARG A 100 -7.60 1.89 -11.43
CA ARG A 100 -8.42 1.96 -12.64
C ARG A 100 -9.36 0.76 -12.74
N ALA A 101 -8.87 -0.45 -12.49
CA ALA A 101 -9.69 -1.66 -12.50
C ALA A 101 -10.82 -1.57 -11.47
N GLU A 102 -10.54 -1.10 -10.25
CA GLU A 102 -11.55 -0.84 -9.22
C GLU A 102 -12.60 0.18 -9.67
N LYS A 103 -12.17 1.34 -10.21
CA LYS A 103 -13.07 2.40 -10.70
C LYS A 103 -13.95 1.96 -11.87
N GLU A 104 -13.44 1.09 -12.73
CA GLU A 104 -14.17 0.54 -13.87
C GLU A 104 -15.01 -0.71 -13.52
N GLY A 105 -15.06 -1.10 -12.23
CA GLY A 105 -15.83 -2.26 -11.77
C GLY A 105 -15.24 -3.61 -12.20
N ARG A 106 -13.96 -3.63 -12.58
CA ARG A 106 -13.18 -4.84 -12.88
C ARG A 106 -12.36 -5.33 -11.68
N GLY A 107 -12.29 -4.54 -10.61
CA GLY A 107 -11.62 -4.92 -9.36
C GLY A 107 -12.22 -6.20 -8.79
N LEU A 108 -11.36 -7.10 -8.32
CA LEU A 108 -11.79 -8.35 -7.68
C LEU A 108 -12.73 -8.03 -6.52
N ASP A 109 -13.96 -8.53 -6.60
CA ASP A 109 -14.88 -8.55 -5.47
C ASP A 109 -14.32 -9.48 -4.38
N LEU A 110 -13.50 -8.92 -3.50
CA LEU A 110 -12.91 -9.66 -2.38
C LEU A 110 -13.96 -10.05 -1.33
N SER A 111 -15.22 -9.63 -1.47
CA SER A 111 -16.30 -10.08 -0.57
C SER A 111 -16.61 -11.57 -0.71
N ALA A 112 -16.21 -12.21 -1.81
CA ALA A 112 -16.46 -13.63 -2.07
C ALA A 112 -15.32 -14.57 -1.57
N GLY A 113 -14.14 -14.05 -1.27
CA GLY A 113 -12.93 -14.87 -1.10
C GLY A 113 -12.57 -15.29 0.33
N LEU A 114 -13.11 -14.62 1.36
CA LEU A 114 -12.74 -14.86 2.75
C LEU A 114 -13.89 -15.44 3.59
N VAL A 115 -14.44 -16.58 3.19
CA VAL A 115 -15.31 -17.37 4.08
C VAL A 115 -14.43 -18.07 5.11
N VAL A 116 -14.31 -17.45 6.29
CA VAL A 116 -13.76 -18.12 7.48
C VAL A 116 -14.78 -19.18 7.90
N THR A 117 -14.62 -20.40 7.41
CA THR A 117 -15.42 -21.53 7.88
C THR A 117 -14.86 -21.98 9.23
N PRO A 118 -15.62 -21.94 10.33
CA PRO A 118 -15.16 -22.44 11.62
C PRO A 118 -14.92 -23.95 11.52
N LEU A 119 -13.72 -24.41 11.88
CA LEU A 119 -13.42 -25.84 11.98
C LEU A 119 -14.23 -26.43 13.14
N SER A 120 -15.41 -26.97 12.84
CA SER A 120 -16.23 -27.68 13.82
C SER A 120 -15.47 -28.95 14.24
N LYS A 121 -15.05 -28.99 15.50
CA LYS A 121 -14.40 -30.15 16.11
C LYS A 121 -15.31 -31.38 15.93
N PRO A 122 -14.81 -32.53 15.44
CA PRO A 122 -15.62 -33.75 15.41
C PRO A 122 -15.93 -34.15 16.85
N SER A 123 -17.23 -34.14 17.22
CA SER A 123 -17.68 -34.68 18.48
C SER A 123 -17.43 -36.18 18.49
N ARG A 124 -16.41 -36.61 19.22
CA ARG A 124 -16.13 -38.00 19.51
C ARG A 124 -17.29 -38.55 20.35
N SER A 125 -18.22 -39.27 19.72
CA SER A 125 -19.23 -40.05 20.44
C SER A 125 -18.54 -41.14 21.28
N PRO A 126 -18.85 -41.30 22.57
CA PRO A 126 -18.39 -42.46 23.31
C PRO A 126 -19.19 -43.70 22.87
N PRO A 127 -18.57 -44.89 22.87
CA PRO A 127 -19.31 -46.13 22.61
C PRO A 127 -20.16 -46.47 23.83
N GLN A 128 -21.48 -46.43 23.70
CA GLN A 128 -22.38 -47.03 24.70
C GLN A 128 -22.55 -48.52 24.38
N ASN A 129 -21.91 -49.34 25.19
CA ASN A 129 -22.13 -50.77 25.30
C ASN A 129 -23.41 -51.07 26.10
N SER A 130 -24.00 -52.25 25.80
CA SER A 130 -24.91 -53.11 26.58
C SER A 130 -26.41 -52.95 26.24
N LEU A 131 -27.15 -53.91 25.65
CA LEU A 131 -27.40 -55.36 25.87
C LEU A 131 -28.84 -55.59 26.39
N TRP A 132 -29.57 -56.45 25.65
CA TRP A 132 -30.84 -57.18 25.94
C TRP A 132 -32.20 -56.48 25.78
N HIS A 133 -32.97 -56.94 24.77
CA HIS A 133 -34.12 -57.83 24.96
C HIS A 133 -34.30 -58.73 23.73
#